data_AF-A0AAN8WXM5-F1
#
_entry.id   AF-A0AAN8WXM5-F1
#
_cell.length_a   1.000
_cell.length_b   1.000
_cell.length_c   1.000
_cell.angle_alpha   90.00
_cell.angle_beta   90.00
_cell.angle_gamma   90.00
#
_symmetry.space_group_name_H-M   'P 1'
#
loop_
_entity.id
_entity.type
_entity.pdbx_description
1 polymer ?
#
loop_
_entity_poly.entity_id
_entity_poly.type
_entity_poly.pdbx_seq_one_letter_code
_entity_poly.pdbx_strand_id
1 'polypeptide(L)'
;MGGRESKPISLSYEEAVKRVSEGELSRLKDAYKRTATLNGAITKQAFIREVLGEGVPQQLAELIFVACGGTAKGITFKDLLCSLVLLTRGIREEKIRFIFGVYANEAGTHVTKSDMLRQLQTTEGGYAPEILHKCFGQNERVTYEEFKDWLINYPDATTVTRWLLAEPCHASLCNDLETPTFYQTLAGVTHLEEKDILELEKRYWYLKGSSPTGKLDPDTLVPLISPPLPPLLAKGVFSAFDENRDNHIDFKEMACGISAACRGPLTERQKFCFKIFDRDRDGKLSKEELTAMVQALLLLSYEEQEDK
;
A
#
# COMPACT_ATOMS: atom_id res chain seq x y z
N MET A 1 31.42 -25.37 -10.31
CA MET A 1 30.81 -26.17 -9.22
C MET A 1 30.18 -25.19 -8.24
N GLY A 2 28.87 -24.95 -8.37
CA GLY A 2 28.17 -23.93 -7.59
C GLY A 2 27.78 -24.48 -6.23
N GLY A 3 28.54 -24.11 -5.20
CA GLY A 3 28.15 -24.35 -3.82
C GLY A 3 26.83 -23.65 -3.55
N ARG A 4 25.85 -24.39 -3.02
CA ARG A 4 24.61 -23.81 -2.50
C ARG A 4 25.01 -22.85 -1.38
N GLU A 5 25.00 -21.55 -1.68
CA GLU A 5 25.06 -20.50 -0.67
C GLU A 5 23.91 -20.76 0.30
N SER A 6 24.24 -21.14 1.53
CA SER A 6 23.29 -21.38 2.62
C SER A 6 22.61 -20.05 2.97
N LYS A 7 21.58 -19.67 2.21
CA LYS A 7 20.87 -18.41 2.44
C LYS A 7 20.31 -18.40 3.87
N PRO A 8 20.53 -17.34 4.66
CA PRO A 8 20.07 -17.28 6.05
C PRO A 8 18.55 -17.11 6.18
N ILE A 9 17.85 -16.96 5.05
CA ILE A 9 16.39 -16.95 4.96
C ILE A 9 15.88 -18.39 5.09
N SER A 10 15.27 -18.71 6.24
CA SER A 10 14.61 -20.00 6.45
C SER A 10 13.21 -20.09 5.84
N LEU A 11 12.64 -18.96 5.42
CA LEU A 11 11.27 -18.86 4.91
C LEU A 11 11.18 -19.13 3.41
N SER A 12 10.41 -20.14 3.00
CA SER A 12 10.19 -20.39 1.57
C SER A 12 9.27 -19.33 0.94
N TYR A 13 9.36 -19.17 -0.38
CA TYR A 13 8.52 -18.21 -1.10
C TYR A 13 7.03 -18.56 -1.02
N GLU A 14 6.69 -19.84 -1.06
CA GLU A 14 5.31 -20.31 -0.95
C GLU A 14 4.72 -19.97 0.42
N GLU A 15 5.50 -20.14 1.47
CA GLU A 15 5.10 -19.78 2.83
C GLU A 15 5.05 -18.27 3.05
N ALA A 16 5.91 -17.50 2.37
CA ALA A 16 5.87 -16.05 2.40
C ALA A 16 4.59 -15.53 1.75
N VAL A 17 4.24 -16.06 0.57
CA VAL A 17 3.00 -15.72 -0.15
C VAL A 17 1.76 -16.04 0.67
N LYS A 18 1.72 -17.17 1.41
CA LYS A 18 0.60 -17.52 2.28
C LYS A 18 0.38 -16.55 3.45
N ARG A 19 1.41 -15.81 3.88
CA ARG A 19 1.35 -14.83 4.98
C ARG A 19 1.03 -13.41 4.50
N VAL A 20 0.73 -13.23 3.22
CA VAL A 20 0.48 -11.93 2.59
C VAL A 20 -0.82 -12.01 1.80
N SER A 21 -1.68 -11.01 1.91
CA SER A 21 -2.92 -10.96 1.13
C SER A 21 -2.63 -10.75 -0.36
N GLU A 22 -3.57 -11.11 -1.25
CA GLU A 22 -3.39 -10.91 -2.70
C GLU A 22 -3.17 -9.44 -3.06
N GLY A 23 -3.88 -8.52 -2.40
CA GLY A 23 -3.73 -7.07 -2.60
C GLY A 23 -2.35 -6.57 -2.18
N GLU A 24 -1.83 -7.01 -1.03
CA GLU A 24 -0.47 -6.68 -0.59
C GLU A 24 0.59 -7.24 -1.53
N LEU A 25 0.42 -8.49 -1.96
CA LEU A 25 1.34 -9.14 -2.89
C LEU A 25 1.39 -8.41 -4.23
N SER A 26 0.22 -7.96 -4.73
CA SER A 26 0.14 -7.16 -5.96
C SER A 26 0.88 -5.83 -5.79
N ARG A 27 0.63 -5.10 -4.70
CA ARG A 27 1.30 -3.84 -4.38
C ARG A 27 2.82 -4.00 -4.26
N LEU A 28 3.28 -5.04 -3.58
CA LEU A 28 4.71 -5.34 -3.43
C LEU A 28 5.36 -5.68 -4.77
N LYS A 29 4.68 -6.44 -5.65
CA LYS A 29 5.16 -6.72 -7.01
C LYS A 29 5.29 -5.45 -7.84
N ASP A 30 4.30 -4.56 -7.78
CA ASP A 30 4.33 -3.31 -8.54
C ASP A 30 5.39 -2.34 -8.02
N ALA A 31 5.54 -2.21 -6.70
CA ALA A 31 6.62 -1.45 -6.08
C ALA A 31 8.00 -2.00 -6.46
N TYR A 32 8.16 -3.33 -6.46
CA TYR A 32 9.39 -3.98 -6.88
C TYR A 32 9.71 -3.68 -8.34
N LYS A 33 8.73 -3.79 -9.25
CA LYS A 33 8.93 -3.49 -10.68
C LYS A 33 9.36 -2.04 -10.93
N ARG A 34 8.83 -1.08 -10.17
CA ARG A 34 9.23 0.34 -10.27
C ARG A 34 10.67 0.58 -9.80
N THR A 35 11.14 -0.23 -8.86
CA THR A 35 12.44 -0.04 -8.20
C THR A 35 13.55 -0.90 -8.83
N ALA A 36 13.18 -2.02 -9.43
CA ALA A 36 14.11 -2.94 -10.06
C ALA A 36 14.75 -2.33 -11.31
N THR A 37 16.01 -2.68 -11.53
CA THR A 37 16.74 -2.33 -12.76
C THR A 37 16.22 -3.13 -13.96
N LEU A 38 16.69 -2.79 -15.17
CA LEU A 38 16.41 -3.54 -16.40
C LEU A 38 16.75 -5.04 -16.30
N ASN A 39 17.65 -5.40 -15.38
CA ASN A 39 18.04 -6.79 -15.12
C ASN A 39 17.08 -7.53 -14.16
N GLY A 40 15.99 -6.89 -13.73
CA GLY A 40 14.96 -7.49 -12.87
C GLY A 40 15.34 -7.62 -11.39
N ALA A 41 16.42 -6.98 -10.96
CA ALA A 41 16.91 -6.98 -9.57
C ALA A 41 16.99 -5.56 -8.99
N ILE A 42 16.73 -5.43 -7.69
CA ILE A 42 16.93 -4.18 -6.94
C ILE A 42 18.40 -4.11 -6.52
N THR A 43 19.06 -2.99 -6.81
CA THR A 43 20.48 -2.79 -6.43
C THR A 43 20.62 -2.60 -4.92
N LYS A 44 21.82 -2.86 -4.38
CA LYS A 44 22.12 -2.60 -2.96
C LYS A 44 21.75 -1.17 -2.54
N GLN A 45 22.12 -0.17 -3.34
CA GLN A 45 21.79 1.23 -3.05
C GLN A 45 20.28 1.49 -3.05
N ALA A 46 19.54 0.94 -4.01
CA ALA A 46 18.09 1.06 -4.06
C ALA A 46 17.42 0.33 -2.88
N PHE A 47 17.92 -0.84 -2.47
CA PHE A 47 17.42 -1.54 -1.30
C PHE A 47 17.60 -0.71 -0.01
N ILE A 48 18.80 -0.16 0.21
CA ILE A 48 19.07 0.65 1.41
C ILE A 48 18.15 1.87 1.45
N ARG A 49 17.96 2.57 0.31
CA ARG A 49 17.13 3.78 0.24
C ARG A 49 15.63 3.49 0.31
N GLU A 50 15.14 2.55 -0.49
CA GLU A 50 13.71 2.33 -0.73
C GLU A 50 13.09 1.31 0.23
N VAL A 51 13.90 0.41 0.82
CA VAL A 51 13.41 -0.66 1.73
C VAL A 51 13.75 -0.36 3.19
N LEU A 52 14.99 0.03 3.49
CA LEU A 52 15.43 0.29 4.86
C LEU A 52 15.24 1.76 5.28
N GLY A 53 15.41 2.69 4.35
CA GLY A 53 15.34 4.13 4.58
C GLY A 53 16.63 4.73 5.13
N GLU A 54 16.67 6.07 5.23
CA GLU A 54 17.88 6.82 5.62
C GLU A 54 18.28 6.70 7.11
N GLY A 55 17.42 6.09 7.94
CA GLY A 55 17.66 5.93 9.37
C GLY A 55 18.54 4.75 9.76
N VAL A 56 18.86 3.84 8.83
CA VAL A 56 19.66 2.64 9.12
C VAL A 56 21.14 2.89 8.81
N PRO A 57 22.07 2.69 9.77
CA PRO A 57 23.51 2.83 9.52
C PRO A 57 23.96 2.00 8.33
N GLN A 58 24.80 2.57 7.47
CA GLN A 58 25.18 1.93 6.20
C GLN A 58 25.72 0.51 6.39
N GLN A 59 26.59 0.30 7.38
CA GLN A 59 27.19 -1.00 7.67
C GLN A 59 26.14 -2.04 8.05
N LEU A 60 25.14 -1.64 8.84
CA LEU A 60 24.03 -2.52 9.20
C LEU A 60 23.13 -2.80 8.00
N ALA A 61 22.86 -1.78 7.18
CA ALA A 61 22.06 -1.91 5.97
C ALA A 61 22.67 -2.91 4.97
N GLU A 62 24.00 -2.94 4.88
CA GLU A 62 24.75 -3.89 4.06
C GLU A 62 24.64 -5.33 4.57
N LEU A 63 24.75 -5.54 5.89
CA LEU A 63 24.55 -6.86 6.50
C LEU A 63 23.13 -7.38 6.28
N ILE A 64 22.12 -6.51 6.46
CA ILE A 64 20.73 -6.86 6.19
C ILE A 64 20.54 -7.22 4.71
N PHE A 65 21.10 -6.44 3.78
CA PHE A 65 20.99 -6.73 2.34
C PHE A 65 21.55 -8.13 1.99
N VAL A 66 22.74 -8.47 2.50
CA VAL A 66 23.34 -9.79 2.27
C VAL A 66 22.52 -10.90 2.93
N ALA A 67 22.06 -10.68 4.16
CA ALA A 67 21.20 -11.64 4.86
C ALA A 67 19.84 -11.83 4.15
N CYS A 68 19.33 -10.80 3.49
CA CYS A 68 18.16 -10.90 2.64
C CYS A 68 18.43 -11.61 1.29
N GLY A 69 19.61 -12.20 1.09
CA GLY A 69 19.98 -12.89 -0.15
C GLY A 69 20.39 -11.92 -1.28
N GLY A 70 20.72 -10.68 -0.95
CA GLY A 70 21.26 -9.70 -1.87
C GLY A 70 22.67 -10.09 -2.34
N THR A 71 22.90 -9.98 -3.65
CA THR A 71 24.19 -10.27 -4.27
C THR A 71 24.77 -9.01 -4.93
N ALA A 72 25.97 -9.10 -5.51
CA ALA A 72 26.52 -8.03 -6.36
C ALA A 72 25.59 -7.65 -7.52
N LYS A 73 24.73 -8.57 -7.98
CA LYS A 73 23.74 -8.32 -9.04
C LYS A 73 22.45 -7.68 -8.54
N GLY A 74 22.29 -7.55 -7.22
CA GLY A 74 21.06 -7.09 -6.57
C GLY A 74 20.33 -8.22 -5.84
N ILE A 75 19.15 -7.89 -5.34
CA ILE A 75 18.21 -8.80 -4.67
C ILE A 75 17.02 -9.09 -5.59
N THR A 76 16.58 -10.36 -5.61
CA THR A 76 15.41 -10.79 -6.41
C THR A 76 14.10 -10.53 -5.65
N PHE A 77 12.97 -10.45 -6.35
CA PHE A 77 11.66 -10.31 -5.71
C PHE A 77 11.37 -11.46 -4.73
N LYS A 78 11.77 -12.69 -5.10
CA LYS A 78 11.59 -13.87 -4.26
C LYS A 78 12.31 -13.71 -2.93
N ASP A 79 13.60 -13.37 -2.97
CA ASP A 79 14.42 -13.23 -1.78
C ASP A 79 13.99 -12.02 -0.93
N LEU A 80 13.63 -10.91 -1.59
CA LEU A 80 13.09 -9.73 -0.93
C LEU A 80 11.77 -10.02 -0.21
N LEU A 81 10.81 -10.67 -0.89
CA LEU A 81 9.51 -10.99 -0.30
C LEU A 81 9.67 -11.89 0.92
N CYS A 82 10.45 -12.97 0.80
CA CYS A 82 10.73 -13.87 1.92
C CYS A 82 11.33 -13.11 3.11
N SER A 83 12.28 -12.22 2.84
CA SER A 83 12.93 -11.41 3.88
C SER A 83 11.95 -10.46 4.55
N LEU A 84 11.21 -9.68 3.77
CA LEU A 84 10.24 -8.72 4.30
C LEU A 84 9.19 -9.42 5.16
N VAL A 85 8.65 -10.56 4.70
CA VAL A 85 7.67 -11.34 5.46
C VAL A 85 8.28 -11.93 6.72
N LEU A 86 9.51 -12.43 6.68
CA LEU A 86 10.21 -12.92 7.88
C LEU A 86 10.41 -11.82 8.91
N LEU A 87 10.82 -10.63 8.49
CA LEU A 87 11.12 -9.52 9.40
C LEU A 87 9.85 -8.98 10.08
N THR A 88 8.75 -8.90 9.34
CA THR A 88 7.49 -8.27 9.78
C THR A 88 6.50 -9.26 10.39
N ARG A 89 6.37 -10.46 9.82
CA ARG A 89 5.36 -11.49 10.16
C ARG A 89 5.97 -12.85 10.51
N GLY A 90 7.30 -12.93 10.60
CA GLY A 90 7.98 -14.16 11.00
C GLY A 90 7.80 -14.45 12.49
N ILE A 91 7.73 -15.74 12.83
CA ILE A 91 7.72 -16.16 14.23
C ILE A 91 9.10 -15.95 14.87
N ARG A 92 9.15 -15.85 16.20
CA ARG A 92 10.38 -15.56 16.95
C ARG A 92 11.54 -16.48 16.56
N GLU A 93 11.28 -17.77 16.32
CA GLU A 93 12.30 -18.73 15.92
C GLU A 93 12.86 -18.49 14.51
N GLU A 94 12.02 -18.08 13.55
CA GLU A 94 12.48 -17.69 12.20
C GLU A 94 13.38 -16.46 12.28
N LYS A 95 13.02 -15.48 13.12
CA LYS A 95 13.82 -14.28 13.37
C LYS A 95 15.17 -14.59 14.03
N ILE A 96 15.19 -15.47 15.04
CA ILE A 96 16.43 -15.93 15.68
C ILE A 96 17.34 -16.63 14.67
N ARG A 97 16.78 -17.49 13.82
CA ARG A 97 17.55 -18.18 12.77
C ARG A 97 18.11 -17.22 11.73
N PHE A 98 17.34 -16.20 11.36
CA PHE A 98 17.82 -15.12 10.50
C PHE A 98 18.98 -14.36 11.15
N ILE A 99 18.86 -13.97 12.42
CA ILE A 99 19.92 -13.28 13.18
C ILE A 99 21.18 -14.16 13.26
N PHE A 100 21.02 -15.45 13.57
CA PHE A 100 22.14 -16.38 13.55
C PHE A 100 22.85 -16.38 12.20
N GLY A 101 22.07 -16.42 11.11
CA GLY A 101 22.59 -16.37 9.75
C GLY A 101 23.30 -15.05 9.36
N VAL A 102 23.02 -13.94 10.04
CA VAL A 102 23.78 -12.68 9.87
C VAL A 102 25.21 -12.81 10.40
N TYR A 103 25.36 -13.50 11.55
CA TYR A 103 26.64 -13.63 12.25
C TYR A 103 27.39 -14.93 11.91
N ALA A 104 26.72 -15.92 11.32
CA ALA A 104 27.30 -17.21 11.04
C ALA A 104 28.41 -17.11 9.98
N ASN A 105 29.30 -18.09 9.99
CA ASN A 105 30.31 -18.24 8.95
C ASN A 105 29.69 -18.48 7.57
N GLU A 106 30.50 -18.43 6.51
CA GLU A 106 30.04 -18.64 5.12
C GLU A 106 29.29 -19.97 4.90
N ALA A 107 29.60 -20.99 5.71
CA ALA A 107 28.92 -22.28 5.67
C ALA A 107 27.56 -22.29 6.40
N GLY A 108 27.26 -21.27 7.21
CA GLY A 108 26.04 -21.16 8.02
C GLY A 108 25.97 -22.12 9.20
N THR A 109 27.10 -22.66 9.66
CA THR A 109 27.13 -23.76 10.64
C THR A 109 27.39 -23.31 12.07
N HIS A 110 28.18 -22.26 12.26
CA HIS A 110 28.53 -21.73 13.57
C HIS A 110 28.86 -20.24 13.50
N VAL A 111 28.73 -19.56 14.63
CA VAL A 111 29.18 -18.19 14.82
C VAL A 111 30.50 -18.22 15.58
N THR A 112 31.49 -17.50 15.07
CA THR A 112 32.82 -17.30 15.69
C THR A 112 32.83 -16.02 16.51
N LYS A 113 33.41 -16.07 17.72
CA LYS A 113 33.46 -14.93 18.64
C LYS A 113 34.13 -13.71 18.00
N SER A 114 35.26 -13.94 17.33
CA SER A 114 36.04 -12.90 16.64
C SER A 114 35.26 -12.22 15.50
N ASP A 115 34.49 -12.99 14.72
CA ASP A 115 33.73 -12.46 13.59
C ASP A 115 32.49 -11.69 14.05
N MET A 116 31.77 -12.22 15.05
CA MET A 116 30.65 -11.52 15.67
C MET A 116 31.10 -10.21 16.32
N LEU A 117 32.23 -10.22 17.06
CA LEU A 117 32.80 -9.00 17.65
C LEU A 117 33.18 -7.98 16.58
N ARG A 118 33.80 -8.42 15.48
CA ARG A 118 34.15 -7.53 14.36
C ARG A 118 32.92 -6.88 13.74
N GLN A 119 31.85 -7.65 13.54
CA GLN A 119 30.59 -7.13 13.00
C GLN A 119 29.85 -6.22 14.00
N LEU A 120 29.99 -6.45 15.31
CA LEU A 120 29.39 -5.59 16.32
C LEU A 120 30.16 -4.27 16.48
N GLN A 121 31.48 -4.29 16.39
CA GLN A 121 32.29 -3.07 16.38
C GLN A 121 31.87 -2.11 15.24
N THR A 122 31.48 -2.65 14.08
CA THR A 122 31.03 -1.84 12.94
C THR A 122 29.57 -1.41 13.03
N THR A 123 28.71 -2.13 13.74
CA THR A 123 27.26 -1.85 13.82
C THR A 123 26.84 -1.12 15.09
N GLU A 124 27.59 -1.23 16.19
CA GLU A 124 27.26 -0.67 17.51
C GLU A 124 28.15 0.52 17.92
N GLY A 125 28.76 1.20 16.94
CA GLY A 125 29.59 2.38 17.20
C GLY A 125 30.83 2.10 18.05
N GLY A 126 31.36 0.87 17.99
CA GLY A 126 32.58 0.47 18.69
C GLY A 126 32.37 -0.08 20.12
N TYR A 127 31.15 -0.20 20.61
CA TYR A 127 30.88 -0.87 21.89
C TYR A 127 30.63 -2.37 21.65
N ALA A 128 31.30 -3.23 22.40
CA ALA A 128 31.03 -4.67 22.38
C ALA A 128 30.16 -5.01 23.61
N PRO A 129 28.97 -5.61 23.42
CA PRO A 129 28.13 -6.00 24.54
C PRO A 129 28.87 -6.99 25.45
N GLU A 130 29.04 -6.65 26.74
CA GLU A 130 29.63 -7.56 27.74
C GLU A 130 28.88 -8.90 27.81
N ILE A 131 27.61 -8.89 27.40
CA ILE A 131 26.71 -10.03 27.37
C ILE A 131 27.11 -11.11 26.35
N LEU A 132 28.01 -10.81 25.40
CA LEU A 132 28.58 -11.81 24.50
C LEU A 132 29.44 -12.84 25.24
N HIS A 133 30.06 -12.46 26.36
CA HIS A 133 30.76 -13.43 27.20
C HIS A 133 29.81 -14.52 27.71
N LYS A 134 28.51 -14.20 27.90
CA LYS A 134 27.51 -15.20 28.29
C LYS A 134 27.08 -16.11 27.14
N CYS A 135 27.22 -15.67 25.89
CA CYS A 135 26.96 -16.51 24.71
C CYS A 135 28.08 -17.53 24.49
N PHE A 136 29.32 -17.06 24.53
CA PHE A 136 30.49 -17.88 24.15
C PHE A 136 31.14 -18.58 25.35
N GLY A 137 31.03 -18.02 26.55
CA GLY A 137 31.79 -18.48 27.71
C GLY A 137 33.29 -18.52 27.39
N GLN A 138 33.89 -19.71 27.52
CA GLN A 138 35.29 -19.99 27.15
C GLN A 138 35.46 -20.48 25.70
N ASN A 139 34.38 -20.73 24.98
CA ASN A 139 34.41 -21.26 23.62
C ASN A 139 34.66 -20.14 22.60
N GLU A 140 35.33 -20.47 21.50
CA GLU A 140 35.54 -19.57 20.35
C GLU A 140 34.38 -19.62 19.34
N ARG A 141 33.53 -20.65 19.43
CA ARG A 141 32.47 -20.95 18.47
C ARG A 141 31.20 -21.36 19.19
N VAL A 142 30.06 -20.97 18.64
CA VAL A 142 28.73 -21.39 19.11
C VAL A 142 27.89 -21.89 17.94
N THR A 143 27.12 -22.95 18.20
CA THR A 143 26.14 -23.54 17.29
C THR A 143 24.82 -22.78 17.32
N TYR A 144 23.90 -23.10 16.40
CA TYR A 144 22.58 -22.48 16.36
C TYR A 144 21.80 -22.68 17.66
N GLU A 145 21.81 -23.89 18.24
CA GLU A 145 21.05 -24.17 19.48
C GLU A 145 21.61 -23.37 20.66
N GLU A 146 22.94 -23.32 20.83
CA GLU A 146 23.58 -22.52 21.89
C GLU A 146 23.29 -21.01 21.72
N PHE A 147 23.36 -20.51 20.49
CA PHE A 147 23.05 -19.13 20.16
C PHE A 147 21.58 -18.80 20.40
N LYS A 148 20.67 -19.70 20.02
CA LYS A 148 19.23 -19.57 20.24
C LYS A 148 18.90 -19.49 21.74
N ASP A 149 19.47 -20.39 22.54
CA ASP A 149 19.25 -20.40 23.99
C ASP A 149 19.77 -19.11 24.64
N TRP A 150 20.92 -18.61 24.21
CA TRP A 150 21.43 -17.32 24.66
C TRP A 150 20.49 -16.16 24.26
N LEU A 151 20.06 -16.10 23.01
CA LEU A 151 19.26 -15.00 22.47
C LEU A 151 17.85 -14.96 23.04
N ILE A 152 17.27 -16.11 23.43
CA ILE A 152 16.00 -16.17 24.16
C ILE A 152 16.11 -15.48 25.53
N ASN A 153 17.25 -15.62 26.20
CA ASN A 153 17.49 -15.00 27.51
C ASN A 153 17.89 -13.52 27.42
N TYR A 154 18.44 -13.10 26.28
CA TYR A 154 18.95 -11.74 26.05
C TYR A 154 18.48 -11.19 24.69
N PRO A 155 17.17 -10.92 24.51
CA PRO A 155 16.60 -10.54 23.21
C PRO A 155 17.06 -9.16 22.70
N ASP A 156 17.65 -8.34 23.56
CA ASP A 156 18.12 -6.98 23.28
C ASP A 156 19.66 -6.85 23.33
N ALA A 157 20.36 -7.98 23.26
CA ALA A 157 21.82 -8.08 23.39
C ALA A 157 22.60 -7.23 22.38
N THR A 158 22.05 -7.04 21.19
CA THR A 158 22.60 -6.22 20.10
C THR A 158 21.53 -5.33 19.49
N THR A 159 21.91 -4.27 18.79
CA THR A 159 20.99 -3.37 18.07
C THR A 159 20.11 -4.15 17.08
N VAL A 160 20.66 -5.14 16.38
CA VAL A 160 19.93 -5.98 15.43
C VAL A 160 18.92 -6.87 16.15
N THR A 161 19.33 -7.50 17.26
CA THR A 161 18.43 -8.35 18.05
C THR A 161 17.30 -7.53 18.67
N ARG A 162 17.61 -6.36 19.25
CA ARG A 162 16.63 -5.41 19.77
C ARG A 162 15.66 -4.98 18.68
N TRP A 163 16.15 -4.63 17.49
CA TRP A 163 15.29 -4.20 16.39
C TRP A 163 14.35 -5.32 15.90
N LEU A 164 14.85 -6.54 15.75
CA LEU A 164 14.08 -7.64 15.18
C LEU A 164 13.16 -8.37 16.17
N LEU A 165 13.57 -8.42 17.44
CA LEU A 165 12.89 -9.17 18.50
C LEU A 165 12.09 -8.28 19.46
N ALA A 166 12.17 -6.94 19.33
CA ALA A 166 11.29 -6.06 20.09
C ALA A 166 9.80 -6.33 19.78
N GLU A 167 9.00 -6.42 20.84
CA GLU A 167 7.55 -6.49 20.76
C GLU A 167 6.94 -5.19 21.29
N PRO A 168 6.04 -4.52 20.53
CA PRO A 168 5.54 -4.89 19.21
C PRO A 168 6.56 -4.64 18.09
N CYS A 169 6.55 -5.48 17.05
CA CYS A 169 7.41 -5.28 15.88
C CYS A 169 6.99 -3.99 15.15
N HIS A 170 7.80 -2.94 15.25
CA HIS A 170 7.51 -1.65 14.61
C HIS A 170 7.65 -1.66 13.08
N ALA A 171 8.22 -2.73 12.50
CA ALA A 171 8.25 -2.95 11.07
C ALA A 171 6.95 -3.66 10.63
N SER A 172 6.13 -2.98 9.82
CA SER A 172 5.00 -3.62 9.12
C SER A 172 5.18 -3.53 7.60
N LEU A 173 4.65 -4.53 6.89
CA LEU A 173 4.67 -4.60 5.41
C LEU A 173 3.77 -3.54 4.78
N CYS A 174 2.79 -3.08 5.54
CA CYS A 174 1.87 -2.03 5.19
C CYS A 174 1.74 -1.13 6.42
N ASN A 175 1.44 0.15 6.23
CA ASN A 175 1.20 1.02 7.37
C ASN A 175 -0.13 0.56 8.01
N ASP A 176 -0.07 -0.30 9.03
CA ASP A 176 -1.25 -0.78 9.79
C ASP A 176 -1.80 0.31 10.73
N LEU A 177 -1.22 1.51 10.71
CA LEU A 177 -1.90 2.72 11.18
C LEU A 177 -3.05 2.99 10.22
N GLU A 178 -4.23 2.44 10.55
CA GLU A 178 -5.54 2.54 9.91
C GLU A 178 -6.04 3.99 9.72
N THR A 179 -5.28 4.84 9.02
CA THR A 179 -5.92 5.87 8.20
C THR A 179 -6.05 5.26 6.81
N PRO A 180 -7.24 4.74 6.43
CA PRO A 180 -7.46 4.35 5.05
C PRO A 180 -6.99 5.49 4.16
N THR A 181 -6.22 5.17 3.12
CA THR A 181 -5.84 6.18 2.13
C THR A 181 -7.08 6.88 1.61
N PHE A 182 -6.93 8.09 1.09
CA PHE A 182 -8.05 8.82 0.50
C PHE A 182 -8.84 7.96 -0.50
N TYR A 183 -8.17 7.16 -1.32
CA TYR A 183 -8.77 6.21 -2.26
C TYR A 183 -9.51 5.06 -1.59
N GLN A 184 -8.95 4.47 -0.53
CA GLN A 184 -9.60 3.42 0.26
C GLN A 184 -10.85 3.94 0.98
N THR A 185 -10.79 5.16 1.51
CA THR A 185 -11.93 5.82 2.14
C THR A 185 -13.04 6.04 1.12
N LEU A 186 -12.70 6.56 -0.07
CA LEU A 186 -13.66 6.73 -1.16
C LEU A 186 -14.24 5.38 -1.62
N ALA A 187 -13.42 4.35 -1.78
CA ALA A 187 -13.89 3.00 -2.15
C ALA A 187 -14.82 2.41 -1.08
N GLY A 188 -14.59 2.70 0.20
CA GLY A 188 -15.45 2.24 1.30
C GLY A 188 -16.81 2.95 1.37
N VAL A 189 -16.91 4.20 0.91
CA VAL A 189 -18.16 4.99 0.95
C VAL A 189 -18.87 5.07 -0.41
N THR A 190 -18.29 4.49 -1.45
CA THR A 190 -18.85 4.43 -2.80
C THR A 190 -18.95 2.97 -3.27
N HIS A 191 -19.71 2.74 -4.33
CA HIS A 191 -19.81 1.44 -4.99
C HIS A 191 -18.76 1.30 -6.11
N LEU A 192 -17.59 1.91 -5.91
CA LEU A 192 -16.47 1.93 -6.85
C LEU A 192 -15.27 1.19 -6.26
N GLU A 193 -14.53 0.45 -7.09
CA GLU A 193 -13.27 -0.15 -6.67
C GLU A 193 -12.15 0.91 -6.66
N GLU A 194 -11.06 0.67 -5.90
CA GLU A 194 -9.89 1.58 -5.86
C GLU A 194 -9.35 1.89 -7.27
N LYS A 195 -9.36 0.90 -8.18
CA LYS A 195 -8.94 1.07 -9.57
C LYS A 195 -9.83 2.06 -10.33
N ASP A 196 -11.14 2.02 -10.11
CA ASP A 196 -12.10 2.92 -10.76
C ASP A 196 -11.89 4.35 -10.26
N ILE A 197 -11.61 4.52 -8.97
CA ILE A 197 -11.37 5.83 -8.36
C ILE A 197 -10.08 6.44 -8.91
N LEU A 198 -9.02 5.64 -9.10
CA LEU A 198 -7.77 6.10 -9.72
C LEU A 198 -7.96 6.53 -11.19
N GLU A 199 -8.75 5.78 -11.97
CA GLU A 199 -9.08 6.16 -13.35
C GLU A 199 -9.98 7.41 -13.39
N LEU A 200 -10.93 7.49 -12.47
CA LEU A 200 -11.82 8.64 -12.32
C LEU A 200 -11.03 9.91 -11.98
N GLU A 201 -10.01 9.80 -11.11
CA GLU A 201 -9.16 10.93 -10.75
C GLU A 201 -8.39 11.47 -11.95
N LYS A 202 -7.80 10.58 -12.77
CA LYS A 202 -7.15 10.98 -14.02
C LYS A 202 -8.12 11.71 -14.94
N ARG A 203 -9.36 11.20 -15.03
CA ARG A 203 -10.40 11.83 -15.86
C ARG A 203 -10.82 13.18 -15.30
N TYR A 204 -10.98 13.30 -13.99
CA TYR A 204 -11.31 14.55 -13.30
C TYR A 204 -10.28 15.64 -13.61
N TRP A 205 -8.99 15.36 -13.45
CA TRP A 205 -7.93 16.33 -13.71
C TRP A 205 -7.84 16.72 -15.19
N TYR A 206 -8.07 15.77 -16.10
CA TYR A 206 -8.14 16.06 -17.53
C TYR A 206 -9.29 17.02 -17.86
N LEU A 207 -10.49 16.78 -17.31
CA LEU A 207 -11.66 17.63 -17.53
C LEU A 207 -11.44 19.03 -16.93
N LYS A 208 -10.94 19.08 -15.70
CA LYS A 208 -10.60 20.33 -15.01
C LYS A 208 -9.55 21.14 -15.76
N GLY A 209 -8.53 20.49 -16.33
CA GLY A 209 -7.50 21.14 -17.14
C GLY A 209 -7.97 21.59 -18.52
N SER A 210 -9.02 20.96 -19.07
CA SER A 210 -9.65 21.34 -20.33
C SER A 210 -10.67 22.47 -20.15
N SER A 211 -11.05 22.76 -18.91
CA SER A 211 -12.01 23.81 -18.56
C SER A 211 -11.37 25.21 -18.64
N PRO A 212 -12.00 26.19 -19.32
CA PRO A 212 -11.53 27.57 -19.31
C PRO A 212 -11.59 28.21 -17.91
N THR A 213 -12.42 27.70 -17.01
CA THR A 213 -12.54 28.17 -15.61
C THR A 213 -11.58 27.47 -14.66
N GLY A 214 -10.87 26.43 -15.12
CA GLY A 214 -10.01 25.59 -14.28
C GLY A 214 -10.77 24.78 -13.23
N LYS A 215 -12.10 24.64 -13.40
CA LYS A 215 -13.00 23.95 -12.49
C LYS A 215 -13.98 23.09 -13.29
N LEU A 216 -14.57 22.09 -12.64
CA LEU A 216 -15.62 21.26 -13.23
C LEU A 216 -16.97 21.95 -13.00
N ASP A 217 -17.38 22.76 -13.96
CA ASP A 217 -18.58 23.59 -13.99
C ASP A 217 -19.70 22.95 -14.86
N PRO A 218 -20.91 23.53 -14.92
CA PRO A 218 -21.96 22.98 -15.76
C PRO A 218 -21.56 22.88 -17.23
N ASP A 219 -20.80 23.85 -17.74
CA ASP A 219 -20.38 23.91 -19.14
C ASP A 219 -19.42 22.76 -19.50
N THR A 220 -18.71 22.21 -18.52
CA THR A 220 -17.81 21.06 -18.71
C THR A 220 -18.47 19.72 -18.41
N LEU A 221 -19.40 19.65 -17.46
CA LEU A 221 -20.11 18.41 -17.13
C LEU A 221 -21.19 18.07 -18.17
N VAL A 222 -22.02 19.04 -18.55
CA VAL A 222 -23.21 18.81 -19.38
C VAL A 222 -22.88 18.16 -20.74
N PRO A 223 -21.80 18.56 -21.46
CA PRO A 223 -21.42 17.89 -22.71
C PRO A 223 -20.99 16.43 -22.56
N LEU A 224 -20.68 15.97 -21.34
CA LEU A 224 -20.29 14.58 -21.09
C LEU A 224 -21.49 13.66 -20.86
N ILE A 225 -22.68 14.23 -20.65
CA ILE A 225 -23.90 13.48 -20.40
C ILE A 225 -24.42 12.92 -21.74
N SER A 226 -24.62 11.61 -21.79
CA SER A 226 -25.18 10.93 -22.95
C SER A 226 -26.35 10.03 -22.48
N PRO A 227 -27.54 10.14 -23.11
CA PRO A 227 -27.90 11.07 -24.19
C PRO A 227 -27.93 12.54 -23.73
N PRO A 228 -27.85 13.51 -24.66
CA PRO A 228 -27.93 14.93 -24.32
C PRO A 228 -29.26 15.23 -23.64
N LEU A 229 -29.20 15.88 -22.48
CA LEU A 229 -30.38 16.22 -21.69
C LEU A 229 -30.88 17.64 -22.00
N PRO A 230 -32.20 17.88 -21.92
CA PRO A 230 -32.75 19.23 -21.91
C PRO A 230 -32.06 20.11 -20.84
N PRO A 231 -31.86 21.42 -21.08
CA PRO A 231 -31.10 22.30 -20.18
C PRO A 231 -31.57 22.30 -18.72
N LEU A 232 -32.88 22.14 -18.50
CA LEU A 232 -33.48 22.05 -17.16
C LEU A 232 -33.05 20.79 -16.41
N LEU A 233 -32.99 19.65 -17.11
CA LEU A 233 -32.52 18.38 -16.54
C LEU A 233 -31.01 18.38 -16.37
N ALA A 234 -30.28 18.91 -17.34
CA ALA A 234 -28.82 19.05 -17.27
C ALA A 234 -28.38 19.86 -16.04
N LYS A 235 -29.07 20.97 -15.75
CA LYS A 235 -28.84 21.77 -14.54
C LYS A 235 -29.21 21.03 -13.25
N GLY A 236 -30.30 20.27 -13.27
CA GLY A 236 -30.70 19.41 -12.14
C GLY A 236 -29.67 18.32 -11.86
N VAL A 237 -29.14 17.67 -12.90
CA VAL A 237 -28.06 16.68 -12.78
C VAL A 237 -26.82 17.32 -12.18
N PHE A 238 -26.39 18.48 -12.69
CA PHE A 238 -25.25 19.20 -12.09
C PHE A 238 -25.47 19.49 -10.61
N SER A 239 -26.66 20.01 -10.25
CA SER A 239 -27.02 20.24 -8.85
C SER A 239 -27.03 18.96 -8.01
N ALA A 240 -27.41 17.82 -8.58
CA ALA A 240 -27.36 16.54 -7.85
C ALA A 240 -25.93 16.06 -7.57
N PHE A 241 -24.94 16.51 -8.35
CA PHE A 241 -23.51 16.26 -8.11
C PHE A 241 -22.90 17.26 -7.13
N ASP A 242 -23.18 18.55 -7.27
CA ASP A 242 -22.64 19.66 -6.46
C ASP A 242 -23.28 19.69 -5.05
N GLU A 243 -22.84 18.81 -4.14
CA GLU A 243 -23.45 18.65 -2.82
C GLU A 243 -23.26 19.91 -1.95
N ASN A 244 -22.14 20.62 -2.11
CA ASN A 244 -21.82 21.80 -1.31
C ASN A 244 -22.39 23.13 -1.87
N ARG A 245 -22.93 23.13 -3.09
CA ARG A 245 -23.52 24.29 -3.81
C ARG A 245 -22.52 25.41 -4.10
N ASP A 246 -21.25 25.07 -4.31
CA ASP A 246 -20.22 26.04 -4.68
C ASP A 246 -20.16 26.33 -6.19
N ASN A 247 -21.09 25.73 -6.96
CA ASN A 247 -21.23 25.77 -8.42
C ASN A 247 -20.08 25.09 -9.17
N HIS A 248 -19.34 24.21 -8.51
CA HIS A 248 -18.33 23.38 -9.11
C HIS A 248 -18.39 21.98 -8.50
N ILE A 249 -17.90 20.99 -9.23
CA ILE A 249 -17.84 19.62 -8.75
C ILE A 249 -16.41 19.32 -8.35
N ASP A 250 -16.20 19.02 -7.07
CA ASP A 250 -14.92 18.50 -6.61
C ASP A 250 -14.76 17.00 -6.93
N PHE A 251 -13.56 16.45 -6.71
CA PHE A 251 -13.31 15.05 -7.04
C PHE A 251 -14.15 14.09 -6.18
N LYS A 252 -14.42 14.43 -4.92
CA LYS A 252 -15.22 13.60 -4.01
C LYS A 252 -16.67 13.60 -4.46
N GLU A 253 -17.21 14.74 -4.85
CA GLU A 253 -18.55 14.90 -5.40
C GLU A 253 -18.72 14.15 -6.73
N MET A 254 -17.72 14.19 -7.61
CA MET A 254 -17.72 13.38 -8.84
C MET A 254 -17.78 11.88 -8.53
N ALA A 255 -16.96 11.40 -7.59
CA ALA A 255 -16.91 9.98 -7.21
C ALA A 255 -18.21 9.52 -6.54
N CYS A 256 -18.71 10.27 -5.55
CA CYS A 256 -19.96 9.96 -4.86
C CYS A 256 -21.16 10.06 -5.81
N GLY A 257 -21.21 11.07 -6.68
CA GLY A 257 -22.29 11.26 -7.63
C GLY A 257 -22.36 10.14 -8.69
N ILE A 258 -21.23 9.74 -9.28
CA ILE A 258 -21.20 8.61 -10.23
C ILE A 258 -21.58 7.30 -9.53
N SER A 259 -21.09 7.10 -8.31
CA SER A 259 -21.48 5.96 -7.48
C SER A 259 -23.01 5.92 -7.30
N ALA A 260 -23.60 7.01 -6.80
CA ALA A 260 -25.02 7.08 -6.51
C ALA A 260 -25.91 6.99 -7.78
N ALA A 261 -25.46 7.54 -8.91
CA ALA A 261 -26.22 7.56 -10.16
C ALA A 261 -26.15 6.23 -10.93
N CYS A 262 -24.98 5.57 -10.95
CA CYS A 262 -24.71 4.47 -11.88
C CYS A 262 -24.42 3.12 -11.22
N ARG A 263 -23.73 3.10 -10.07
CA ARG A 263 -23.21 1.86 -9.46
C ARG A 263 -23.94 1.43 -8.19
N GLY A 264 -24.60 2.36 -7.53
CA GLY A 264 -25.30 2.11 -6.28
C GLY A 264 -26.58 1.28 -6.42
N PRO A 265 -27.10 0.75 -5.30
CA PRO A 265 -28.36 0.03 -5.27
C PRO A 265 -29.51 0.91 -5.79
N LEU A 266 -30.62 0.26 -6.17
CA LEU A 266 -31.78 0.95 -6.73
C LEU A 266 -32.25 2.13 -5.86
N THR A 267 -32.20 1.97 -4.54
CA THR A 267 -32.59 3.01 -3.58
C THR A 267 -31.72 4.26 -3.64
N GLU A 268 -30.41 4.12 -3.82
CA GLU A 268 -29.50 5.26 -3.99
C GLU A 268 -29.71 5.95 -5.33
N ARG A 269 -29.89 5.18 -6.40
CA ARG A 269 -30.18 5.72 -7.73
C ARG A 269 -31.50 6.50 -7.75
N GLN A 270 -32.53 6.00 -7.08
CA GLN A 270 -33.80 6.71 -6.91
C GLN A 270 -33.63 8.01 -6.11
N LYS A 271 -32.84 8.00 -5.04
CA LYS A 271 -32.51 9.22 -4.28
C LYS A 271 -31.73 10.22 -5.12
N PHE A 272 -30.79 9.75 -5.95
CA PHE A 272 -30.07 10.61 -6.88
C PHE A 272 -31.02 11.25 -7.90
N CYS A 273 -31.92 10.46 -8.50
CA CYS A 273 -32.95 10.99 -9.39
C CYS A 273 -33.87 12.01 -8.70
N PHE A 274 -34.22 11.78 -7.44
CA PHE A 274 -34.99 12.72 -6.65
C PHE A 274 -34.27 14.07 -6.48
N LYS A 275 -32.95 14.03 -6.17
CA LYS A 275 -32.10 15.22 -6.03
C LYS A 275 -32.03 16.09 -7.31
N ILE A 276 -32.24 15.51 -8.49
CA ILE A 276 -32.26 16.26 -9.75
C ILE A 276 -33.42 17.28 -9.76
N PHE A 277 -34.54 16.92 -9.14
CA PHE A 277 -35.77 17.71 -9.16
C PHE A 277 -36.00 18.51 -7.88
N ASP A 278 -35.44 18.07 -6.76
CA ASP A 278 -35.42 18.77 -5.47
C ASP A 278 -34.41 19.95 -5.53
N ARG A 279 -34.91 21.11 -5.98
CA ARG A 279 -34.08 22.30 -6.24
C ARG A 279 -33.67 22.98 -4.95
N ASP A 280 -34.55 22.99 -3.95
CA ASP A 280 -34.29 23.63 -2.67
C ASP A 280 -33.56 22.72 -1.66
N ARG A 281 -33.48 21.40 -1.94
CA ARG A 281 -32.89 20.34 -1.10
C ARG A 281 -33.50 20.25 0.29
N ASP A 282 -34.80 20.47 0.39
CA ASP A 282 -35.52 20.22 1.63
C ASP A 282 -35.83 18.72 1.86
N GLY A 283 -35.48 17.87 0.89
CA GLY A 283 -35.71 16.43 0.92
C GLY A 283 -37.14 16.03 0.56
N LYS A 284 -37.93 16.96 0.01
CA LYS A 284 -39.30 16.79 -0.47
C LYS A 284 -39.38 17.36 -1.90
N LEU A 285 -40.44 16.99 -2.62
CA LEU A 285 -40.78 17.65 -3.88
C LEU A 285 -42.00 18.51 -3.63
N SER A 286 -41.81 19.82 -3.74
CA SER A 286 -42.92 20.77 -3.82
C SER A 286 -43.80 20.47 -5.03
N LYS A 287 -45.01 21.05 -5.06
CA LYS A 287 -45.93 20.89 -6.20
C LYS A 287 -45.29 21.39 -7.49
N GLU A 288 -44.53 22.46 -7.40
CA GLU A 288 -43.82 23.10 -8.50
C GLU A 288 -42.70 22.19 -9.03
N GLU A 289 -41.89 21.60 -8.14
CA GLU A 289 -40.81 20.67 -8.53
C GLU A 289 -41.34 19.36 -9.09
N LEU A 290 -42.42 18.82 -8.51
CA LEU A 290 -43.09 17.64 -9.04
C LEU A 290 -43.68 17.90 -10.43
N THR A 291 -44.25 19.09 -10.65
CA THR A 291 -44.76 19.48 -11.98
C THR A 291 -43.62 19.55 -13.00
N ALA A 292 -42.48 20.15 -12.62
CA ALA A 292 -41.30 20.21 -13.47
C ALA A 292 -40.74 18.79 -13.78
N MET A 293 -40.76 17.89 -12.80
CA MET A 293 -40.39 16.49 -12.99
C MET A 293 -41.28 15.79 -14.02
N VAL A 294 -42.61 15.88 -13.86
CA VAL A 294 -43.55 15.26 -14.80
C VAL A 294 -43.39 15.83 -16.21
N GLN A 295 -43.22 17.15 -16.34
CA GLN A 295 -42.98 17.79 -17.64
C GLN A 295 -41.70 17.29 -18.30
N ALA A 296 -40.61 17.16 -17.55
CA ALA A 296 -39.35 16.66 -18.08
C ALA A 296 -39.43 15.19 -18.51
N LEU A 297 -40.13 14.34 -17.75
CA LEU A 297 -40.35 12.94 -18.10
C LEU A 297 -41.24 12.79 -19.34
N LEU A 298 -42.26 13.64 -19.49
CA LEU A 298 -43.10 13.68 -20.69
C LEU A 298 -42.27 14.05 -21.92
N LEU A 299 -41.45 15.10 -21.84
CA LEU A 299 -40.56 15.51 -22.93
C LEU A 299 -39.65 14.37 -23.41
N LEU A 300 -38.97 13.69 -22.47
CA LEU A 300 -38.13 12.54 -22.80
C LEU A 300 -38.92 11.39 -23.45
N SER A 301 -40.15 11.15 -22.98
CA SER A 301 -41.01 10.10 -23.56
C SER A 301 -41.50 10.42 -24.98
N TYR A 302 -41.58 11.69 -25.36
CA TYR A 302 -41.91 12.11 -26.72
C TYR A 302 -40.68 12.04 -27.64
N GLU A 303 -39.50 12.44 -27.16
CA GLU A 303 -38.24 12.30 -27.92
C GLU A 303 -37.92 10.83 -28.24
N GLU A 304 -38.16 9.89 -27.31
CA GLU A 304 -38.02 8.44 -27.56
C GLU A 304 -39.02 7.87 -28.59
N GLN A 305 -40.11 8.60 -28.90
CA GLN A 305 -41.11 8.21 -29.91
C GLN A 305 -40.82 8.78 -31.30
N GLU A 306 -40.10 9.91 -31.40
CA GLU A 306 -39.70 10.50 -32.70
C GLU A 306 -38.48 9.82 -33.32
N ASP A 307 -37.64 9.16 -32.51
CA ASP A 307 -36.46 8.40 -32.96
C ASP A 307 -36.75 6.91 -33.32
N LYS A 308 -38.03 6.50 -33.38
CA LYS A 308 -38.48 5.15 -33.81
C LYS A 308 -39.20 5.16 -35.14
#